data_AF-A0AAG5D9D0-F1
#
_entry.id   AF-A0AAG5D9D0-F1
#
_cell.length_a   1.000
_cell.length_b   1.000
_cell.length_c   1.000
_cell.angle_alpha   90.00
_cell.angle_beta   90.00
_cell.angle_gamma   90.00
#
_symmetry.space_group_name_H-M   'P 1'
#
loop_
_entity.id
_entity.type
_entity.pdbx_description
1 polymer ?
#
loop_
_entity_poly.entity_id
_entity_poly.type
_entity_poly.pdbx_seq_one_letter_code
_entity_poly.pdbx_strand_id
1 'polypeptide(L)'
;MRGLICLALLSVAISVIAADRGQALQLFSDLKRTKKGRSFGQGDDFVSVVQSELLLAEEDYVRSSINGESDVLEALSGGAAQTSGPACVSFIKQKAEIMMNLAGVSYATCLRVVDDEVFAVLADATDGAVSRDQYDAANVLNAFRGENIFVDPSRIRGKLQQRMRGSFRLPELEADKIAEVKKELADVKDRFVECMKTARGGLEETLKATSKQLKMVCADERE
;
A
#
# COMPACT_ATOMS: atom_id res chain seq x y z
N MET A 1 30.96 -25.56 -13.04
CA MET A 1 29.75 -25.06 -13.74
C MET A 1 28.48 -25.02 -12.87
N ARG A 2 28.29 -25.90 -11.88
CA ARG A 2 27.08 -25.87 -11.01
C ARG A 2 26.98 -24.64 -10.08
N GLY A 3 28.09 -24.07 -9.61
CA GLY A 3 28.09 -22.90 -8.72
C GLY A 3 27.66 -21.58 -9.37
N LEU A 4 27.98 -21.38 -10.65
CA LEU A 4 27.61 -20.16 -11.40
C LEU A 4 26.11 -20.08 -11.72
N ILE A 5 25.45 -21.23 -11.87
CA ILE A 5 24.01 -21.29 -12.19
C ILE A 5 23.16 -20.93 -10.96
N CYS A 6 23.56 -21.33 -9.75
CA CYS A 6 22.84 -20.96 -8.52
C CYS A 6 22.95 -19.46 -8.19
N LEU A 7 24.10 -18.83 -8.42
CA LEU A 7 24.27 -17.39 -8.23
C LEU A 7 23.41 -16.57 -9.21
N ALA A 8 23.29 -17.01 -10.47
CA ALA A 8 22.46 -16.36 -11.47
C ALA A 8 20.95 -16.48 -11.17
N LEU A 9 20.49 -17.61 -10.60
CA LEU A 9 19.08 -17.78 -10.24
C LEU A 9 18.68 -16.94 -9.01
N LEU A 10 19.59 -16.80 -8.04
CA LEU A 10 19.36 -15.98 -6.83
C LEU A 10 19.32 -14.48 -7.15
N SER A 11 20.12 -13.99 -8.10
CA SER A 11 20.09 -12.59 -8.54
C SER A 11 18.85 -12.27 -9.37
N VAL A 12 18.37 -13.19 -10.20
CA VAL A 12 17.13 -13.01 -10.99
C VAL A 12 15.91 -12.90 -10.08
N ALA A 13 15.76 -13.74 -9.05
CA ALA A 13 14.61 -13.68 -8.15
C ALA A 13 14.56 -12.38 -7.31
N ILE A 14 15.71 -11.86 -6.86
CA ILE A 14 15.79 -10.55 -6.19
C ILE A 14 15.40 -9.43 -7.16
N SER A 15 15.79 -9.53 -8.43
CA SER A 15 15.47 -8.53 -9.45
C SER A 15 13.98 -8.43 -9.74
N VAL A 16 13.25 -9.55 -9.71
CA VAL A 16 11.80 -9.57 -9.95
C VAL A 16 11.04 -8.95 -8.78
N ILE A 17 11.38 -9.33 -7.54
CA ILE A 17 10.74 -8.77 -6.33
C ILE A 17 11.00 -7.26 -6.25
N ALA A 18 12.24 -6.82 -6.46
CA ALA A 18 12.60 -5.40 -6.48
C ALA A 18 11.87 -4.62 -7.59
N ALA A 19 11.70 -5.22 -8.77
CA ALA A 19 10.93 -4.62 -9.86
C ALA A 19 9.44 -4.48 -9.51
N ASP A 20 8.84 -5.47 -8.86
CA ASP A 20 7.44 -5.41 -8.42
C ASP A 20 7.24 -4.39 -7.27
N ARG A 21 8.18 -4.30 -6.32
CA ARG A 21 8.17 -3.25 -5.29
C ARG A 21 8.33 -1.86 -5.89
N GLY A 22 9.19 -1.71 -6.89
CA GLY A 22 9.33 -0.46 -7.64
C GLY A 22 8.04 -0.03 -8.33
N GLN A 23 7.30 -0.98 -8.92
CA GLN A 23 6.00 -0.71 -9.54
C GLN A 23 4.96 -0.21 -8.54
N ALA A 24 4.95 -0.74 -7.30
CA ALA A 24 4.05 -0.28 -6.24
C ALA A 24 4.29 1.21 -5.91
N LEU A 25 5.54 1.64 -5.76
CA LEU A 25 5.89 3.05 -5.52
C LEU A 25 5.62 3.94 -6.74
N GLN A 26 5.75 3.40 -7.94
CA GLN A 26 5.47 4.13 -9.17
C GLN A 26 3.98 4.51 -9.28
N LEU A 27 3.06 3.71 -8.74
CA LEU A 27 1.62 4.03 -8.68
C LEU A 27 1.37 5.39 -8.03
N PHE A 28 2.00 5.64 -6.88
CA PHE A 28 1.83 6.89 -6.15
C PHE A 28 2.46 8.08 -6.89
N SER A 29 3.57 7.86 -7.60
CA SER A 29 4.19 8.88 -8.46
C SER A 29 3.26 9.26 -9.63
N ASP A 30 2.62 8.27 -10.25
CA ASP A 30 1.66 8.49 -11.34
C ASP A 30 0.41 9.22 -10.85
N LEU A 31 -0.08 8.87 -9.65
CA LEU A 31 -1.20 9.54 -8.99
C LEU A 31 -0.89 11.02 -8.68
N LYS A 32 0.27 11.29 -8.08
CA LYS A 32 0.77 12.65 -7.81
C LYS A 32 0.90 13.47 -9.09
N ARG A 33 1.42 12.89 -10.17
CA ARG A 33 1.57 13.57 -11.48
C ARG A 33 0.21 13.88 -12.10
N THR A 34 -0.73 12.94 -12.01
CA THR A 34 -2.10 13.14 -12.49
C THR A 34 -2.78 14.29 -11.75
N LYS A 35 -2.61 14.38 -10.42
CA LYS A 35 -3.10 15.49 -9.58
C LYS A 35 -2.50 16.85 -9.97
N LYS A 36 -1.27 16.88 -10.50
CA LYS A 36 -0.62 18.13 -10.93
C LYS A 36 -1.03 18.57 -12.34
N GLY A 37 -1.36 17.62 -13.22
CA GLY A 37 -1.74 17.85 -14.63
C GLY A 37 -3.23 18.12 -14.83
N ARG A 38 -4.09 17.52 -14.01
CA ARG A 38 -5.46 18.00 -13.81
C ARG A 38 -5.42 18.97 -12.64
N SER A 39 -5.68 20.25 -12.88
CA SER A 39 -6.50 20.95 -11.90
C SER A 39 -7.74 20.06 -11.75
N PHE A 40 -7.87 19.37 -10.62
CA PHE A 40 -9.21 19.11 -10.09
C PHE A 40 -9.86 20.49 -10.13
N GLY A 41 -10.83 20.65 -11.04
CA GLY A 41 -11.15 21.96 -11.61
C GLY A 41 -11.50 22.95 -10.51
N GLN A 42 -11.05 24.20 -10.67
CA GLN A 42 -11.44 25.42 -9.95
C GLN A 42 -12.74 25.24 -9.12
N GLY A 43 -12.58 24.75 -7.88
CA GLY A 43 -13.65 24.12 -7.11
C GLY A 43 -13.23 22.71 -6.66
N ASP A 44 -12.13 22.60 -5.91
CA ASP A 44 -11.62 21.33 -5.39
C ASP A 44 -12.72 20.63 -4.58
N ASP A 45 -13.28 19.56 -5.14
CA ASP A 45 -14.20 18.68 -4.44
C ASP A 45 -13.47 18.14 -3.19
N PHE A 46 -14.00 18.49 -2.02
CA PHE A 46 -13.41 18.15 -0.72
C PHE A 46 -13.14 16.63 -0.60
N VAL A 47 -13.99 15.80 -1.20
CA VAL A 47 -13.80 14.33 -1.22
C VAL A 47 -12.56 13.94 -2.00
N SER A 48 -12.28 14.59 -3.12
CA SER A 48 -11.07 14.35 -3.91
C SER A 48 -9.80 14.74 -3.14
N VAL A 49 -9.87 15.77 -2.29
CA VAL A 49 -8.77 16.17 -1.40
C VAL A 49 -8.52 15.11 -0.34
N VAL A 50 -9.56 14.66 0.36
CA VAL A 50 -9.46 13.63 1.41
C VAL A 50 -8.93 12.32 0.82
N GLN A 51 -9.47 11.85 -0.30
CA GLN A 51 -8.99 10.64 -0.98
C GLN A 51 -7.52 10.77 -1.39
N SER A 52 -7.09 11.96 -1.84
CA SER A 52 -5.68 12.21 -2.14
C SER A 52 -4.79 12.15 -0.90
N GLU A 53 -5.22 12.73 0.22
CA GLU A 53 -4.47 12.69 1.48
C GLU A 53 -4.32 11.26 2.01
N LEU A 54 -5.37 10.45 1.93
CA LEU A 54 -5.33 9.03 2.30
C LEU A 54 -4.30 8.26 1.46
N LEU A 55 -4.29 8.47 0.14
CA LEU A 55 -3.32 7.84 -0.76
C LEU A 55 -1.88 8.30 -0.50
N LEU A 56 -1.68 9.57 -0.13
CA LEU A 56 -0.36 10.08 0.24
C LEU A 56 0.15 9.47 1.55
N ALA A 57 -0.73 9.33 2.55
CA ALA A 57 -0.37 8.64 3.78
C ALA A 57 0.00 7.17 3.51
N GLU A 58 -0.77 6.49 2.65
CA GLU A 58 -0.50 5.11 2.25
C GLU A 58 0.89 4.94 1.60
N GLU A 59 1.32 5.88 0.74
CA GLU A 59 2.63 5.82 0.07
C GLU A 59 3.79 5.69 1.07
N ASP A 60 3.77 6.45 2.16
CA ASP A 60 4.84 6.42 3.16
C ASP A 60 4.89 5.07 3.90
N TYR A 61 3.72 4.49 4.18
CA TYR A 61 3.61 3.14 4.75
C TYR A 61 4.12 2.06 3.80
N VAL A 62 3.76 2.14 2.51
CA VAL A 62 4.21 1.22 1.47
C VAL A 62 5.72 1.32 1.27
N ARG A 63 6.26 2.53 1.17
CA ARG A 63 7.71 2.77 1.07
C ARG A 63 8.46 2.20 2.27
N SER A 64 7.97 2.48 3.48
CA SER A 64 8.61 1.99 4.69
C SER A 64 8.61 0.46 4.78
N SER A 65 7.53 -0.19 4.35
CA SER A 65 7.43 -1.65 4.27
C SER A 65 8.43 -2.26 3.28
N ILE A 66 8.55 -1.65 2.08
CA ILE A 66 9.52 -2.07 1.05
C ILE A 66 10.96 -1.92 1.56
N ASN A 67 11.27 -0.83 2.26
CA ASN A 67 12.60 -0.63 2.83
C ASN A 67 12.90 -1.71 3.88
N GLY A 68 11.95 -2.01 4.78
CA GLY A 68 12.13 -3.06 5.77
C GLY A 68 12.35 -4.45 5.16
N GLU A 69 11.66 -4.79 4.08
CA GLU A 69 11.93 -6.03 3.33
C GLU A 69 13.32 -6.00 2.70
N SER A 70 13.71 -4.86 2.11
CA SER A 70 15.01 -4.68 1.47
C SER A 70 16.15 -4.89 2.48
N ASP A 71 16.02 -4.38 3.71
CA ASP A 71 16.99 -4.59 4.78
C ASP A 71 17.18 -6.08 5.11
N VAL A 72 16.09 -6.87 5.15
CA VAL A 72 16.14 -8.32 5.36
C VAL A 72 16.85 -9.01 4.19
N LEU A 73 16.55 -8.61 2.96
CA LEU A 73 17.14 -9.18 1.74
C LEU A 73 18.62 -8.80 1.56
N GLU A 74 19.01 -7.61 1.99
CA GLU A 74 20.42 -7.19 2.00
C GLU A 74 21.23 -7.99 3.03
N ALA A 75 20.68 -8.19 4.24
CA ALA A 75 21.32 -9.01 5.26
C ALA A 75 21.57 -10.46 4.78
N LEU A 76 20.70 -10.99 3.92
CA LEU A 76 20.89 -12.29 3.27
C LEU A 76 22.05 -12.33 2.27
N SER A 77 22.45 -11.20 1.73
CA SER A 77 23.56 -11.09 0.78
C SER A 77 24.94 -11.06 1.48
N GLY A 78 24.95 -10.95 2.82
CA GLY A 78 26.16 -11.02 3.62
C GLY A 78 26.80 -12.42 3.65
N GLY A 79 28.13 -12.47 3.80
CA GLY A 79 28.90 -13.71 3.73
C GLY A 79 28.48 -14.79 4.74
N ALA A 80 28.08 -14.39 5.96
CA ALA A 80 27.66 -15.31 7.02
C ALA A 80 26.32 -16.01 6.72
N ALA A 81 25.36 -15.33 6.08
CA ALA A 81 24.10 -15.92 5.67
C ALA A 81 24.29 -16.95 4.53
N GLN A 82 25.26 -16.71 3.65
CA GLN A 82 25.58 -17.60 2.53
C GLN A 82 26.30 -18.88 2.97
N THR A 83 27.03 -18.84 4.09
CA THR A 83 27.75 -20.02 4.62
C THR A 83 26.85 -21.15 5.10
N SER A 84 25.60 -20.87 5.53
CA SER A 84 24.61 -21.91 5.87
C SER A 84 23.91 -22.53 4.67
N GLY A 85 24.31 -22.15 3.46
CA GLY A 85 23.84 -22.75 2.21
C GLY A 85 22.52 -22.18 1.70
N PRO A 86 22.19 -22.52 0.43
CA PRO A 86 21.11 -21.87 -0.32
C PRO A 86 19.70 -22.13 0.25
N ALA A 87 19.52 -23.22 1.00
CA ALA A 87 18.22 -23.56 1.60
C ALA A 87 17.80 -22.56 2.67
N CYS A 88 18.73 -22.13 3.54
CA CYS A 88 18.43 -21.15 4.60
C CYS A 88 18.07 -19.79 3.99
N VAL A 89 18.86 -19.35 3.00
CA VAL A 89 18.62 -18.10 2.27
C VAL A 89 17.25 -18.14 1.57
N SER A 90 16.92 -19.23 0.89
CA SER A 90 15.62 -19.37 0.23
C SER A 90 14.44 -19.34 1.20
N PHE A 91 14.58 -19.97 2.38
CA PHE A 91 13.54 -19.98 3.40
C PHE A 91 13.25 -18.59 3.96
N ILE A 92 14.30 -17.82 4.28
CA ILE A 92 14.14 -16.45 4.80
C ILE A 92 13.52 -15.53 3.74
N LYS A 93 13.90 -15.67 2.46
CA LYS A 93 13.26 -14.93 1.35
C LYS A 93 11.78 -15.22 1.26
N GLN A 94 11.40 -16.49 1.24
CA GLN A 94 9.99 -16.90 1.19
C GLN A 94 9.22 -16.36 2.41
N LYS A 95 9.83 -16.39 3.59
CA LYS A 95 9.22 -15.84 4.80
C LYS A 95 8.97 -14.34 4.67
N ALA A 96 9.95 -13.56 4.21
CA ALA A 96 9.80 -12.12 3.99
C ALA A 96 8.68 -11.82 2.97
N GLU A 97 8.61 -12.58 1.88
CA GLU A 97 7.56 -12.46 0.86
C GLU A 97 6.16 -12.71 1.43
N ILE A 98 5.99 -13.76 2.24
CA ILE A 98 4.71 -14.07 2.91
C ILE A 98 4.31 -12.93 3.85
N MET A 99 5.26 -12.36 4.60
CA MET A 99 4.97 -11.24 5.49
C MET A 99 4.54 -9.99 4.72
N MET A 100 5.18 -9.70 3.59
CA MET A 100 4.77 -8.60 2.71
C MET A 100 3.38 -8.82 2.10
N ASN A 101 3.06 -10.05 1.69
CA ASN A 101 1.72 -10.38 1.22
C ASN A 101 0.68 -10.14 2.34
N LEU A 102 0.94 -10.64 3.55
CA LEU A 102 0.05 -10.42 4.70
C LEU A 102 -0.12 -8.92 5.03
N ALA A 103 0.95 -8.14 4.99
CA ALA A 103 0.88 -6.69 5.17
C ALA A 103 0.01 -6.01 4.10
N GLY A 104 0.13 -6.44 2.84
CA GLY A 104 -0.71 -5.94 1.76
C GLY A 104 -2.20 -6.27 1.92
N VAL A 105 -2.53 -7.44 2.47
CA VAL A 105 -3.91 -7.77 2.85
C VAL A 105 -4.41 -6.85 3.97
N SER A 106 -3.57 -6.56 4.96
CA SER A 106 -3.90 -5.61 6.03
C SER A 106 -4.14 -4.20 5.49
N TYR A 107 -3.29 -3.72 4.55
CA TYR A 107 -3.44 -2.40 3.93
C TYR A 107 -4.72 -2.32 3.09
N ALA A 108 -5.00 -3.34 2.28
CA ALA A 108 -6.25 -3.44 1.52
C ALA A 108 -7.48 -3.44 2.44
N THR A 109 -7.36 -4.01 3.64
CA THR A 109 -8.42 -3.99 4.66
C THR A 109 -8.62 -2.60 5.24
N CYS A 110 -7.55 -1.90 5.62
CA CYS A 110 -7.63 -0.51 6.09
C CYS A 110 -8.29 0.40 5.03
N LEU A 111 -7.89 0.26 3.77
CA LEU A 111 -8.47 1.00 2.65
C LEU A 111 -9.95 0.68 2.43
N ARG A 112 -10.34 -0.59 2.51
CA ARG A 112 -11.75 -0.98 2.37
C ARG A 112 -12.62 -0.35 3.48
N VAL A 113 -12.13 -0.35 4.72
CA VAL A 113 -12.87 0.21 5.86
C VAL A 113 -13.01 1.72 5.71
N VAL A 114 -11.92 2.44 5.44
CA VAL A 114 -11.99 3.90 5.27
C VAL A 114 -12.86 4.27 4.06
N ASP A 115 -12.82 3.48 2.99
CA ASP A 115 -13.67 3.69 1.82
C ASP A 115 -15.17 3.56 2.14
N ASP A 116 -15.54 2.55 2.93
CA ASP A 116 -16.92 2.36 3.39
C ASP A 116 -17.37 3.49 4.32
N GLU A 117 -16.47 4.00 5.17
CA GLU A 117 -16.76 5.14 6.05
C GLU A 117 -16.90 6.47 5.28
N VAL A 118 -16.01 6.76 4.32
CA VAL A 118 -16.13 7.95 3.45
C VAL A 118 -17.47 7.92 2.72
N PHE A 119 -17.85 6.77 2.16
CA PHE A 119 -19.16 6.62 1.52
C PHE A 119 -20.31 6.91 2.49
N ALA A 120 -20.27 6.38 3.71
CA ALA A 120 -21.32 6.58 4.71
C ALA A 120 -21.51 8.05 5.06
N VAL A 121 -20.41 8.79 5.31
CA VAL A 121 -20.43 10.23 5.58
C VAL A 121 -21.08 11.00 4.42
N LEU A 122 -20.73 10.66 3.18
CA LEU A 122 -21.27 11.34 2.00
C LEU A 122 -22.73 11.00 1.73
N ALA A 123 -23.11 9.74 1.93
CA ALA A 123 -24.50 9.30 1.80
C ALA A 123 -25.39 10.02 2.82
N ASP A 124 -24.94 10.14 4.07
CA ASP A 124 -25.67 10.85 5.12
C ASP A 124 -25.80 12.36 4.81
N ALA A 125 -24.68 13.01 4.48
CA ALA A 125 -24.67 14.45 4.18
C ALA A 125 -25.60 14.83 3.01
N THR A 126 -25.75 13.93 2.04
CA THR A 126 -26.56 14.12 0.83
C THR A 126 -27.98 13.56 0.97
N ASP A 127 -28.41 13.19 2.18
CA ASP A 127 -29.72 12.58 2.47
C ASP A 127 -30.02 11.36 1.56
N GLY A 128 -28.97 10.59 1.24
CA GLY A 128 -29.01 9.41 0.37
C GLY A 128 -29.02 9.71 -1.13
N ALA A 129 -28.87 10.97 -1.56
CA ALA A 129 -28.85 11.32 -2.98
C ALA A 129 -27.65 10.72 -3.74
N VAL A 130 -26.55 10.43 -3.04
CA VAL A 130 -25.37 9.75 -3.59
C VAL A 130 -25.48 8.26 -3.39
N SER A 131 -25.65 7.51 -4.48
CA SER A 131 -25.66 6.04 -4.42
C SER A 131 -24.25 5.46 -4.33
N ARG A 132 -24.14 4.22 -3.83
CA ARG A 132 -22.87 3.51 -3.76
C ARG A 132 -22.21 3.35 -5.14
N ASP A 133 -23.00 3.05 -6.17
CA ASP A 133 -22.51 2.89 -7.55
C ASP A 133 -21.94 4.20 -8.10
N GLN A 134 -22.58 5.33 -7.81
CA GLN A 134 -22.11 6.65 -8.23
C GLN A 134 -20.79 7.02 -7.54
N TYR A 135 -20.70 6.78 -6.23
CA TYR A 135 -19.46 6.95 -5.47
C TYR A 135 -18.34 6.05 -6.02
N ASP A 136 -18.60 4.75 -6.19
CA ASP A 136 -17.61 3.77 -6.64
C ASP A 136 -17.10 4.03 -8.07
N ALA A 137 -17.91 4.69 -8.91
CA ALA A 137 -17.54 5.06 -10.27
C ALA A 137 -16.46 6.16 -10.34
N ALA A 138 -16.36 7.00 -9.31
CA ALA A 138 -15.45 8.15 -9.30
C ALA A 138 -14.43 8.16 -8.17
N ASN A 139 -14.67 7.39 -7.13
CA ASN A 139 -13.73 7.23 -6.04
C ASN A 139 -12.47 6.48 -6.51
N VAL A 140 -11.32 7.11 -6.29
CA VAL A 140 -10.00 6.54 -6.61
C VAL A 140 -9.55 5.46 -5.61
N LEU A 141 -10.03 5.49 -4.36
CA LEU A 141 -9.70 4.49 -3.33
C LEU A 141 -10.20 3.09 -3.72
N ASN A 142 -11.31 3.01 -4.45
CA ASN A 142 -11.85 1.75 -4.95
C ASN A 142 -10.88 1.02 -5.91
N ALA A 143 -9.88 1.70 -6.48
CA ALA A 143 -8.84 1.03 -7.26
C ALA A 143 -7.94 0.12 -6.41
N PHE A 144 -7.81 0.43 -5.11
CA PHE A 144 -7.04 -0.35 -4.15
C PHE A 144 -7.90 -1.37 -3.39
N ARG A 145 -9.24 -1.24 -3.47
CA ARG A 145 -10.18 -2.14 -2.78
C ARG A 145 -9.96 -3.59 -3.20
N GLY A 146 -9.61 -4.41 -2.22
CA GLY A 146 -9.36 -5.85 -2.38
C GLY A 146 -8.10 -6.21 -3.17
N GLU A 147 -7.25 -5.23 -3.48
CA GLU A 147 -5.98 -5.47 -4.19
C GLU A 147 -4.81 -5.38 -3.23
N ASN A 148 -3.90 -6.35 -3.34
CA ASN A 148 -2.67 -6.32 -2.58
C ASN A 148 -1.61 -5.55 -3.38
N ILE A 149 -1.27 -4.34 -2.90
CA ILE A 149 -0.32 -3.45 -3.56
C ILE A 149 1.09 -4.04 -3.71
N PHE A 150 1.46 -4.97 -2.84
CA PHE A 150 2.74 -5.66 -2.90
C PHE A 150 2.73 -6.82 -3.90
N VAL A 151 1.56 -7.39 -4.24
CA VAL A 151 1.47 -8.57 -5.12
C VAL A 151 1.12 -8.19 -6.55
N ASP A 152 0.14 -7.30 -6.75
CA ASP A 152 -0.33 -6.94 -8.10
C ASP A 152 -0.55 -5.43 -8.27
N PRO A 153 0.54 -4.64 -8.27
CA PRO A 153 0.45 -3.20 -8.51
C PRO A 153 -0.06 -2.87 -9.92
N SER A 154 0.12 -3.76 -10.90
CA SER A 154 -0.34 -3.55 -12.28
C SER A 154 -1.87 -3.57 -12.38
N ARG A 155 -2.55 -4.42 -11.62
CA ARG A 155 -4.02 -4.44 -11.55
C ARG A 155 -4.60 -3.18 -10.93
N ILE A 156 -3.97 -2.65 -9.88
CA ILE A 156 -4.32 -1.35 -9.30
C ILE A 156 -4.17 -0.25 -10.36
N ARG A 157 -3.06 -0.24 -11.12
CA ARG A 157 -2.86 0.70 -12.23
C ARG A 157 -3.99 0.66 -13.25
N GLY A 158 -4.41 -0.54 -13.66
CA GLY A 158 -5.51 -0.73 -14.60
C GLY A 158 -6.83 -0.15 -14.08
N LYS A 159 -7.16 -0.41 -12.81
CA LYS A 159 -8.34 0.17 -12.15
C LYS A 159 -8.27 1.70 -12.05
N LEU A 160 -7.11 2.24 -11.67
CA LEU A 160 -6.89 3.70 -11.60
C LEU A 160 -7.11 4.38 -12.95
N GLN A 161 -6.57 3.83 -14.03
CA GLN A 161 -6.74 4.37 -15.39
C GLN A 161 -8.21 4.39 -15.83
N GLN A 162 -9.00 3.40 -15.43
CA GLN A 162 -10.43 3.35 -15.71
C GLN A 162 -11.18 4.43 -14.92
N ARG A 163 -10.86 4.59 -13.63
CA ARG A 163 -11.55 5.51 -12.70
C ARG A 163 -11.20 6.98 -12.93
N MET A 164 -9.97 7.27 -13.32
CA MET A 164 -9.53 8.62 -13.71
C MET A 164 -10.29 9.20 -14.92
N ARG A 165 -11.12 8.40 -15.61
CA ARG A 165 -12.00 8.88 -16.69
C ARG A 165 -13.39 9.27 -16.18
N GLY A 166 -13.75 8.87 -14.96
CA GLY A 166 -14.98 9.27 -14.31
C GLY A 166 -14.90 10.70 -13.78
N SER A 167 -16.00 11.41 -13.86
CA SER A 167 -16.21 12.68 -13.17
C SER A 167 -17.47 12.51 -12.31
N PHE A 168 -17.30 12.57 -11.00
CA PHE A 168 -18.42 12.69 -10.08
C PHE A 168 -18.31 14.04 -9.40
N ARG A 169 -19.47 14.68 -9.23
CA ARG A 169 -19.60 15.91 -8.48
C ARG A 169 -20.61 15.60 -7.40
N LEU A 170 -20.23 15.87 -6.16
CA LEU A 170 -21.20 15.83 -5.07
C LEU A 170 -22.33 16.81 -5.38
N PRO A 171 -23.57 16.48 -4.96
CA PRO A 171 -24.63 17.47 -4.86
C PRO A 171 -24.16 18.70 -4.08
N GLU A 172 -24.69 19.88 -4.40
CA GLU A 172 -24.44 21.06 -3.58
C GLU A 172 -24.97 20.82 -2.15
N LEU A 173 -24.10 21.04 -1.17
CA LEU A 173 -24.40 20.91 0.25
C LEU A 173 -24.47 22.31 0.87
N GLU A 174 -25.34 22.47 1.86
CA GLU A 174 -25.40 23.68 2.68
C GLU A 174 -24.09 23.87 3.49
N ALA A 175 -23.75 25.12 3.80
CA ALA A 175 -22.45 25.47 4.39
C ALA A 175 -22.18 24.82 5.76
N ASP A 176 -23.23 24.61 6.56
CA ASP A 176 -23.21 23.91 7.83
C ASP A 176 -22.94 22.41 7.65
N LYS A 177 -23.66 21.74 6.73
CA LYS A 177 -23.42 20.33 6.36
C LYS A 177 -21.99 20.13 5.84
N ILE A 178 -21.44 21.07 5.08
CA ILE A 178 -20.04 21.01 4.61
C ILE A 178 -19.06 21.02 5.78
N ALA A 179 -19.29 21.83 6.81
CA ALA A 179 -18.40 21.90 7.97
C ALA A 179 -18.42 20.60 8.79
N GLU A 180 -19.59 19.97 8.92
CA GLU A 180 -19.77 18.68 9.57
C GLU A 180 -19.07 17.55 8.81
N VAL A 181 -19.33 17.43 7.51
CA VAL A 181 -18.64 16.46 6.62
C VAL A 181 -17.13 16.61 6.70
N LYS A 182 -16.62 17.85 6.77
CA LYS A 182 -15.18 18.09 6.91
C LYS A 182 -14.60 17.52 8.18
N LYS A 183 -15.31 17.67 9.29
CA LYS A 183 -14.90 17.12 10.58
C LYS A 183 -14.94 15.60 10.56
N GLU A 184 -16.02 15.01 10.06
CA GLU A 184 -16.16 13.56 9.99
C GLU A 184 -15.11 12.91 9.09
N LEU A 185 -14.83 13.49 7.92
CA LEU A 185 -13.78 12.97 7.05
C LEU A 185 -12.38 13.13 7.64
N ALA A 186 -12.15 14.12 8.51
CA ALA A 186 -10.90 14.21 9.27
C ALA A 186 -10.78 13.06 10.28
N ASP A 187 -11.84 12.75 11.01
CA ASP A 187 -11.87 11.62 11.96
C ASP A 187 -11.69 10.27 11.23
N VAL A 188 -12.30 10.12 10.05
CA VAL A 188 -12.13 8.96 9.15
C VAL A 188 -10.66 8.82 8.72
N LYS A 189 -10.01 9.93 8.37
CA LYS A 189 -8.58 9.95 8.02
C LYS A 189 -7.70 9.51 9.19
N ASP A 190 -7.97 9.99 10.39
CA ASP A 190 -7.19 9.64 11.58
C ASP A 190 -7.32 8.14 11.89
N ARG A 191 -8.52 7.56 11.75
CA ARG A 191 -8.72 6.11 11.87
C ARG A 191 -7.96 5.31 10.81
N PHE A 192 -7.94 5.80 9.57
CA PHE A 192 -7.14 5.16 8.51
C PHE A 192 -5.65 5.16 8.85
N VAL A 193 -5.11 6.31 9.29
CA VAL A 193 -3.71 6.44 9.67
C VAL A 193 -3.37 5.47 10.80
N GLU A 194 -4.23 5.34 11.82
CA GLU A 194 -4.00 4.40 12.92
C GLU A 194 -4.08 2.93 12.48
N CYS A 195 -5.01 2.59 11.58
CA CYS A 195 -5.08 1.26 10.97
C CYS A 195 -3.80 0.92 10.22
N MET A 196 -3.31 1.83 9.36
CA MET A 196 -2.09 1.65 8.59
C MET A 196 -0.86 1.54 9.49
N LYS A 197 -0.78 2.34 10.54
CA LYS A 197 0.27 2.28 11.56
C LYS A 197 0.30 0.93 12.27
N THR A 198 -0.86 0.40 12.67
CA THR A 198 -0.98 -0.92 13.28
C THR A 198 -0.54 -2.02 12.32
N ALA A 199 -1.02 -1.98 11.07
CA ALA A 199 -0.65 -2.94 10.04
C ALA A 199 0.87 -2.92 9.74
N ARG A 200 1.47 -1.72 9.63
CA ARG A 200 2.92 -1.55 9.47
C ARG A 200 3.68 -2.06 10.68
N GLY A 201 3.21 -1.76 11.89
CA GLY A 201 3.85 -2.20 13.13
C GLY A 201 3.96 -3.72 13.20
N GLY A 202 2.89 -4.43 12.85
CA GLY A 202 2.91 -5.90 12.74
C GLY A 202 3.91 -6.41 11.71
N LEU A 203 3.96 -5.80 10.51
CA LEU A 203 4.97 -6.15 9.51
C LEU A 203 6.40 -5.91 10.05
N GLU A 204 6.68 -4.74 10.62
CA GLU A 204 8.00 -4.39 11.14
C GLU A 204 8.46 -5.38 12.21
N GLU A 205 7.59 -5.77 13.14
CA GLU A 205 7.89 -6.78 14.15
C GLU A 205 8.24 -8.13 13.51
N THR A 206 7.44 -8.58 12.54
CA THR A 206 7.69 -9.86 11.86
C THR A 206 8.96 -9.86 11.00
N LEU A 207 9.31 -8.74 10.37
CA LEU A 207 10.56 -8.59 9.61
C LEU A 207 11.77 -8.57 10.57
N LYS A 208 11.69 -7.85 11.69
CA LYS A 208 12.74 -7.87 12.73
C LYS A 208 12.96 -9.28 13.28
N ALA A 209 11.88 -10.01 13.57
CA ALA A 209 11.96 -11.40 14.01
C ALA A 209 12.59 -12.30 12.93
N THR A 210 12.30 -12.04 11.65
CA THR A 210 12.92 -12.72 10.51
C THR A 210 14.42 -12.44 10.42
N SER A 211 14.86 -11.19 10.58
CA SER A 211 16.27 -10.83 10.66
C SER A 211 16.98 -11.49 11.85
N LYS A 212 16.31 -11.61 13.00
CA LYS A 212 16.88 -12.33 14.16
C LYS A 212 17.07 -13.82 13.85
N GLN A 213 16.06 -14.45 13.23
CA GLN A 213 16.15 -15.86 12.81
C GLN A 213 17.24 -16.09 11.77
N LEU A 214 17.42 -15.15 10.83
CA LEU A 214 18.54 -15.17 9.89
C LEU A 214 19.89 -15.28 10.62
N LYS A 215 20.13 -14.43 11.64
CA LYS A 215 21.37 -14.45 12.42
C LYS A 215 21.57 -15.75 13.19
N MET A 216 20.55 -16.16 13.94
CA MET A 216 20.64 -17.35 14.80
C MET A 216 20.76 -18.66 14.01
N VAL A 217 20.03 -18.78 12.90
CA VAL A 217 19.89 -20.05 12.16
C VAL A 217 20.83 -20.11 10.96
N CYS A 218 20.95 -19.02 10.20
CA CYS A 218 21.74 -19.01 8.97
C CYS A 218 23.14 -18.41 9.13
N ALA A 219 23.43 -17.66 10.19
CA ALA A 219 24.77 -17.11 10.43
C ALA A 219 25.48 -17.74 11.63
N ASP A 220 24.80 -18.62 12.39
CA ASP A 220 25.25 -19.17 13.69
C ASP A 220 25.77 -18.08 14.67
N GLU A 221 25.24 -16.86 14.54
CA GLU A 221 25.49 -15.76 15.46
C GLU A 221 24.60 -15.97 16.69
N ARG A 222 25.14 -16.64 17.70
CA ARG A 222 24.52 -16.77 19.03
C ARG A 222 25.03 -15.67 19.94
N GLU A 223 24.10 -14.88 20.50
CA GLU A 223 24.38 -13.92 21.60
C GLU A 223 24.76 -14.66 22.89
#